data_AF-A0AAW8F211-F1
#
_entry.id   AF-A0AAW8F211-F1
#
_cell.length_a   1.000
_cell.length_b   1.000
_cell.length_c   1.000
_cell.angle_alpha   90.00
_cell.angle_beta   90.00
_cell.angle_gamma   90.00
#
_symmetry.space_group_name_H-M   'P 1'
#
loop_
_entity.id
_entity.type
_entity.pdbx_description
1 polymer ?
#
loop_
_entity_poly.entity_id
_entity_poly.type
_entity_poly.pdbx_seq_one_letter_code
_entity_poly.pdbx_strand_id
1 'polypeptide(L)'
;MLRPVDPSDVPPPVAYRVPWHVSREDSAHPVVINQSSEAADFVRVFRGDRGRNETTQLWGQVLPAERMELCLCSADLDEVVVTLAWFRQSDGLEYVWRFVV
;
A
#
# COMPACT_ATOMS: atom_id res chain seq x y z
N MET A 1 -17.07 -13.51 -28.30
CA MET A 1 -18.40 -14.09 -28.04
C MET A 1 -18.92 -13.49 -26.73
N LEU A 2 -20.10 -12.90 -26.73
CA LEU A 2 -20.73 -12.35 -25.52
C LEU A 2 -21.57 -13.47 -24.88
N ARG A 3 -21.39 -13.71 -23.58
CA ARG A 3 -22.19 -14.70 -22.83
C ARG A 3 -23.44 -13.99 -22.29
N PRO A 4 -24.64 -14.56 -22.44
CA PRO A 4 -25.84 -14.03 -21.78
C PRO A 4 -25.61 -14.02 -20.26
N VAL A 5 -25.94 -12.91 -19.60
CA VAL A 5 -25.92 -12.83 -18.13
C VAL A 5 -27.17 -13.53 -17.62
N ASP A 6 -26.99 -14.57 -16.81
CA ASP A 6 -28.09 -15.21 -16.10
C ASP A 6 -28.50 -14.29 -14.93
N PRO A 7 -29.78 -13.89 -14.81
CA PRO A 7 -30.23 -13.08 -13.67
C PRO A 7 -30.11 -13.79 -12.31
N SER A 8 -29.84 -15.10 -12.30
CA SER A 8 -29.52 -15.88 -11.10
C SER A 8 -28.01 -15.95 -10.79
N ASP A 9 -27.15 -15.46 -11.68
CA ASP A 9 -25.70 -15.40 -11.41
C ASP A 9 -25.44 -14.41 -10.26
N VAL A 10 -24.79 -14.91 -9.21
CA VAL A 10 -24.27 -14.06 -8.15
C VAL A 10 -23.05 -13.31 -8.70
N PRO A 11 -23.03 -11.97 -8.65
CA PRO A 11 -21.86 -11.22 -9.09
C PRO A 11 -20.63 -11.66 -8.27
N PRO A 12 -19.44 -11.71 -8.88
CA PRO A 12 -18.23 -12.03 -8.15
C PRO A 12 -18.04 -11.05 -6.99
N PRO A 13 -17.48 -11.50 -5.85
CA PRO A 13 -17.23 -10.62 -4.71
C PRO A 13 -16.35 -9.45 -5.13
N VAL A 14 -16.65 -8.27 -4.57
CA VAL A 14 -15.90 -7.05 -4.86
C VAL A 14 -14.45 -7.24 -4.43
N ALA A 15 -13.51 -7.07 -5.36
CA ALA A 15 -12.09 -7.12 -5.06
C ALA A 15 -11.74 -6.02 -4.05
N TYR A 16 -10.92 -6.37 -3.05
CA TYR A 16 -10.37 -5.40 -2.12
C TYR A 16 -9.50 -4.39 -2.88
N ARG A 17 -9.83 -3.10 -2.74
CA ARG A 17 -9.06 -2.01 -3.34
C ARG A 17 -7.87 -1.71 -2.45
N VAL A 18 -6.69 -1.55 -3.05
CA VAL A 18 -5.51 -1.08 -2.35
C VAL A 18 -5.85 0.26 -1.69
N PRO A 19 -5.64 0.40 -0.36
CA PRO A 19 -6.12 1.55 0.39
C PRO A 19 -5.18 2.75 0.29
N TRP A 20 -3.98 2.56 -0.28
CA TRP A 20 -2.91 3.54 -0.24
C TRP A 20 -2.96 4.51 -1.41
N HIS A 21 -2.97 5.79 -1.10
CA HIS A 21 -2.63 6.86 -2.03
C HIS A 21 -1.24 7.38 -1.71
N VAL A 22 -0.46 7.69 -2.74
CA VAL A 22 0.90 8.21 -2.59
C VAL A 22 0.98 9.56 -3.29
N SER A 23 1.10 10.62 -2.49
CA SER A 23 1.47 11.95 -3.00
C SER A 23 2.97 12.02 -3.20
N ARG A 24 3.39 12.49 -4.37
CA ARG A 24 4.79 12.57 -4.82
C ARG A 24 5.20 14.00 -5.17
N GLU A 25 4.61 14.98 -4.49
CA GLU A 25 4.95 16.39 -4.69
C GLU A 25 6.44 16.66 -4.39
N ASP A 26 6.98 15.97 -3.38
CA ASP A 26 8.42 15.79 -3.17
C ASP A 26 8.75 14.30 -3.35
N SER A 27 9.53 13.96 -4.36
CA SER A 27 9.96 12.60 -4.64
C SER A 27 10.91 12.04 -3.57
N ALA A 28 11.65 12.89 -2.85
CA ALA A 28 12.49 12.46 -1.73
C ALA A 28 11.68 12.24 -0.45
N HIS A 29 10.47 12.83 -0.36
CA HIS A 29 9.57 12.73 0.79
C HIS A 29 8.12 12.42 0.40
N PRO A 30 7.86 11.27 -0.26
CA PRO A 30 6.49 10.93 -0.64
C PRO A 30 5.63 10.69 0.60
N VAL A 31 4.37 11.10 0.51
CA VAL A 31 3.38 10.95 1.60
C VAL A 31 2.41 9.83 1.23
N VAL A 32 2.38 8.78 2.06
CA VAL A 32 1.42 7.68 1.95
C VAL A 32 0.19 7.99 2.79
N ILE A 33 -0.99 7.81 2.22
CA ILE A 33 -2.27 8.15 2.83
C ILE A 33 -3.17 6.92 2.79
N ASN A 34 -3.74 6.53 3.94
CA ASN A 34 -4.80 5.53 3.97
C ASN A 34 -6.13 6.17 3.51
N GLN A 35 -6.57 5.88 2.28
CA GLN A 35 -7.85 6.35 1.72
C GLN A 35 -9.03 5.41 1.99
N SER A 36 -8.80 4.30 2.69
CA SER A 36 -9.91 3.45 3.11
C SER A 36 -10.69 4.05 4.28
N SER A 37 -11.87 3.49 4.54
CA SER A 37 -12.68 3.83 5.70
C SER A 37 -12.31 3.06 6.97
N GLU A 38 -11.24 2.25 6.93
CA GLU A 38 -10.82 1.36 8.02
C GLU A 38 -9.35 1.58 8.39
N ALA A 39 -8.99 1.24 9.63
CA ALA A 39 -7.60 1.27 10.06
C ALA A 39 -6.81 0.12 9.42
N ALA A 40 -5.56 0.39 9.07
CA ALA A 40 -4.59 -0.62 8.68
C ALA A 40 -3.68 -0.90 9.87
N ASP A 41 -3.57 -2.17 10.27
CA ASP A 41 -2.79 -2.57 11.44
C ASP A 41 -1.43 -3.16 11.04
N PHE A 42 -0.47 -3.06 11.98
CA PHE A 42 0.87 -3.61 11.84
C PHE A 42 1.56 -3.24 10.52
N VAL A 43 1.33 -2.00 10.06
CA VAL A 43 1.86 -1.48 8.82
C VAL A 43 3.37 -1.45 8.90
N ARG A 44 4.00 -2.18 7.97
CA ARG A 44 5.44 -2.27 7.80
C ARG A 44 5.81 -1.77 6.42
N VAL A 45 6.84 -0.94 6.39
CA VAL A 45 7.40 -0.40 5.16
C VAL A 45 8.78 -1.01 4.96
N PHE A 46 9.00 -1.52 3.76
CA PHE A 46 10.29 -2.01 3.31
C PHE A 46 10.77 -1.15 2.15
N ARG A 47 12.03 -0.73 2.21
CA ARG A 47 12.70 -0.01 1.13
C ARG A 47 13.78 -0.92 0.55
N GLY A 48 13.63 -1.26 -0.72
CA GLY A 48 14.62 -2.01 -1.47
C GLY A 48 15.24 -1.17 -2.57
N ASP A 49 16.54 -0.94 -2.49
CA ASP A 49 17.40 -0.38 -3.53
C ASP A 49 18.42 -1.44 -3.97
N ARG A 50 18.82 -1.40 -5.24
CA ARG A 50 19.70 -2.44 -5.79
C ARG A 50 21.10 -2.30 -5.20
N GLY A 51 21.41 -3.11 -4.20
CA GLY A 51 22.76 -3.21 -3.63
C GLY A 51 22.93 -2.64 -2.22
N ARG A 52 21.87 -2.16 -1.55
CA ARG A 52 21.90 -1.97 -0.08
C ARG A 52 20.96 -2.94 0.62
N ASN A 53 21.16 -3.04 1.93
CA ASN A 53 20.30 -3.84 2.79
C ASN A 53 18.90 -3.21 2.86
N GLU A 54 17.89 -4.06 2.69
CA GLU A 54 16.49 -3.70 2.87
C GLU A 54 16.29 -3.09 4.27
N THR A 55 15.79 -1.85 4.32
CA THR A 55 15.49 -1.19 5.58
C THR A 55 14.00 -1.35 5.87
N THR A 56 13.68 -1.85 7.06
CA THR A 56 12.30 -2.01 7.52
C THR A 56 11.95 -0.91 8.51
N GLN A 57 10.80 -0.27 8.31
CA GLN A 57 10.19 0.66 9.25
C GLN A 57 8.84 0.13 9.70
N LEU A 58 8.59 0.13 11.01
CA LEU A 58 7.29 -0.21 11.58
C LEU A 58 6.52 1.09 11.83
N TRP A 59 5.37 1.25 11.16
CA TRP A 59 4.42 2.32 11.42
C TRP A 59 3.37 1.92 12.46
N GLY A 60 3.09 0.62 12.59
CA GLY A 60 2.07 0.14 13.53
C GLY A 60 0.68 0.35 12.94
N GLN A 61 -0.18 1.10 13.61
CA GLN A 61 -1.53 1.37 13.09
C GLN A 61 -1.53 2.65 12.26
N VAL A 62 -2.21 2.63 11.12
CA VAL A 62 -2.45 3.80 10.27
C VAL A 62 -3.97 3.99 10.06
N LEU A 63 -4.50 5.08 10.59
CA LEU A 63 -5.91 5.42 10.61
C LEU A 63 -6.41 5.93 9.25
N PRO A 64 -7.73 5.93 8.99
CA PRO A 64 -8.32 6.58 7.82
C PRO A 64 -7.86 8.04 7.68
N ALA A 65 -7.49 8.42 6.46
CA ALA A 65 -6.94 9.72 6.09
C ALA A 65 -5.63 10.12 6.78
N GLU A 66 -5.03 9.26 7.60
CA GLU A 66 -3.73 9.52 8.21
C GLU A 66 -2.63 9.57 7.13
N ARG A 67 -1.68 10.47 7.33
CA ARG A 67 -0.62 10.82 6.39
C ARG A 67 0.72 10.40 6.98
N MET A 68 1.41 9.50 6.30
CA MET A 68 2.70 8.96 6.71
C MET A 68 3.76 9.40 5.72
N GLU A 69 4.70 10.22 6.18
CA GLU A 69 5.83 10.67 5.36
C GLU A 69 6.92 9.59 5.32
N LEU A 70 7.44 9.33 4.12
CA LEU A 70 8.58 8.46 3.88
C LEU A 70 9.81 9.30 3.60
N CYS A 71 10.91 9.06 4.32
CA CYS A 71 12.19 9.69 3.97
C CYS A 71 12.99 8.78 3.03
N LEU A 72 13.28 9.26 1.82
CA LEU A 72 14.04 8.55 0.79
C LEU A 72 15.37 9.22 0.44
N CYS A 73 15.81 10.22 1.22
CA CYS A 73 17.03 11.00 0.97
C CYS A 73 18.33 10.18 0.82
N SER A 74 18.36 8.94 1.31
CA SER A 74 19.52 8.05 1.22
C SER A 74 19.38 6.94 0.17
N ALA A 75 18.26 6.91 -0.56
CA ALA A 75 17.97 5.94 -1.60
C ALA A 75 18.25 6.51 -2.99
N ASP A 76 18.52 5.63 -3.95
CA ASP A 76 18.48 5.98 -5.37
C ASP A 76 17.01 6.01 -5.83
N LEU A 77 16.48 7.19 -6.14
CA LEU A 77 15.07 7.37 -6.48
C LEU A 77 14.69 6.68 -7.80
N ASP A 78 15.64 6.46 -8.71
CA ASP A 78 15.38 5.81 -9.99
C ASP A 78 15.24 4.28 -9.85
N GLU A 79 15.72 3.70 -8.74
CA GLU A 79 15.74 2.26 -8.51
C GLU A 79 14.93 1.81 -7.29
N VAL A 80 14.56 2.73 -6.40
CA VAL A 80 13.92 2.39 -5.13
C VAL A 80 12.52 1.79 -5.33
N VAL A 81 12.30 0.64 -4.72
CA VAL A 81 10.98 0.02 -4.62
C VAL A 81 10.53 0.07 -3.16
N VAL A 82 9.36 0.67 -2.93
CA VAL A 82 8.73 0.72 -1.61
C VAL A 82 7.66 -0.35 -1.53
N THR A 83 7.76 -1.21 -0.52
CA THR A 83 6.76 -2.23 -0.20
C THR A 83 6.05 -1.89 1.10
N LEU A 84 4.72 -1.89 1.08
CA LEU A 84 3.88 -1.82 2.28
C LEU A 84 3.27 -3.20 2.53
N ALA A 85 3.38 -3.68 3.75
CA ALA A 85 2.63 -4.81 4.27
C ALA A 85 1.74 -4.35 5.43
N TRP A 86 0.48 -4.79 5.47
CA TRP A 86 -0.46 -4.43 6.53
C TRP A 86 -1.50 -5.50 6.75
N PHE A 87 -2.07 -5.52 7.94
CA PHE A 87 -3.24 -6.32 8.27
C PHE A 87 -4.50 -5.49 8.14
N ARG A 88 -5.54 -6.12 7.58
CA ARG A 88 -6.87 -5.55 7.53
C ARG A 88 -7.73 -6.22 8.61
N GLN A 89 -8.28 -5.41 9.52
CA GLN A 89 -9.05 -5.96 10.65
C GLN A 89 -10.29 -6.75 10.22
N SER A 90 -10.95 -6.34 9.13
CA SER A 90 -12.23 -6.92 8.73
C SER A 90 -12.15 -8.39 8.31
N ASP A 91 -11.02 -8.81 7.75
CA ASP A 91 -10.81 -10.18 7.27
C ASP A 91 -9.61 -10.87 7.95
N GLY A 92 -8.82 -10.14 8.73
CA GLY A 92 -7.66 -10.66 9.45
C GLY A 92 -6.51 -11.08 8.53
N LEU A 93 -6.56 -10.70 7.25
CA LEU A 93 -5.54 -11.07 6.27
C LEU A 93 -4.44 -10.02 6.19
N GLU A 94 -3.25 -10.50 5.88
CA GLU A 94 -2.13 -9.64 5.50
C GLU A 94 -2.15 -9.35 4.01
N TYR A 95 -2.02 -8.08 3.67
CA TYR A 95 -1.92 -7.59 2.32
C TYR A 95 -0.55 -6.99 2.07
N VAL A 96 -0.10 -7.07 0.83
CA VAL A 96 1.15 -6.46 0.37
C VAL A 96 0.90 -5.66 -0.89
N TRP A 97 1.51 -4.48 -0.96
CA TRP A 97 1.46 -3.62 -2.13
C TRP A 97 2.79 -2.91 -2.33
N ARG A 98 3.14 -2.64 -3.58
CA ARG A 98 4.41 -2.01 -3.94
C ARG A 98 4.18 -0.84 -4.87
N PHE A 99 5.04 0.15 -4.75
CA PHE A 99 5.12 1.25 -5.70
C PHE A 99 6.58 1.67 -5.92
N VAL A 100 6.79 2.29 -7.07
CA VAL A 100 7.99 3.06 -7.40
C VAL A 100 7.70 4.55 -7.22
N VAL A 101 8.73 5.31 -6.93
CA VAL A 101 8.64 6.73 -6.61
C VAL A 101 8.61 7.53 -7.89
#